data_AF-A0A352Q8M6-F1
#
_entry.id   AF-A0A352Q8M6-F1
#
_cell.length_a   1.000
_cell.length_b   1.000
_cell.length_c   1.000
_cell.angle_alpha   90.00
_cell.angle_beta   90.00
_cell.angle_gamma   90.00
#
_symmetry.space_group_name_H-M   'P 1'
#
loop_
_entity.id
_entity.type
_entity.pdbx_description
1 polymer ?
#
loop_
_entity_poly.entity_id
_entity_poly.type
_entity_poly.pdbx_seq_one_letter_code
_entity_poly.pdbx_strand_id
1 'polypeptide(L)'
;MTTALVLSGGGARAAYQVGVLKAVAELLPRRTHNPFPIVCGTSAGAINALAVAGRPGFLRQRVSKLENIWGTLRAENVYRTDLPGVIRNTSCLIWSLFHSGYSKHRALALLDNSPLRELLKQLVRFRYIDEAIARGELTAVSATAMDYGTGRSVTFFQGRHDTWERSRRLGIRCGLTIDHLLASSAIPTIFPATSIDDSYYGDGAVRQLKPLSPAL
;
A
#
# COMPACT_ATOMS: atom_id res chain seq x y z
N MET A 1 -12.27 -24.51 -0.28
CA MET A 1 -12.52 -23.11 0.11
C MET A 1 -11.26 -22.31 -0.14
N THR A 2 -11.34 -21.15 -0.77
CA THR A 2 -10.18 -20.29 -1.06
C THR A 2 -10.03 -19.27 0.06
N THR A 3 -8.86 -19.23 0.71
CA THR A 3 -8.58 -18.31 1.82
C THR A 3 -7.98 -17.01 1.30
N ALA A 4 -8.46 -15.87 1.79
CA ALA A 4 -7.91 -14.56 1.47
C ALA A 4 -7.33 -13.88 2.72
N LEU A 5 -6.19 -13.20 2.54
CA LEU A 5 -5.60 -12.28 3.52
C LEU A 5 -5.95 -10.85 3.12
N VAL A 6 -6.68 -10.13 3.97
CA VAL A 6 -7.07 -8.73 3.73
C VAL A 6 -6.47 -7.83 4.80
N LEU A 7 -5.58 -6.93 4.39
CA LEU A 7 -4.87 -6.01 5.29
C LEU A 7 -5.32 -4.58 5.07
N SER A 8 -6.10 -4.04 6.01
CA SER A 8 -6.63 -2.68 5.93
C SER A 8 -5.56 -1.61 6.09
N GLY A 9 -5.89 -0.38 5.68
CA GLY A 9 -5.11 0.79 6.02
C GLY A 9 -5.14 1.09 7.52
N GLY A 10 -4.13 1.83 8.00
CA GLY A 10 -4.01 2.20 9.41
C GLY A 10 -2.71 2.89 9.81
N GLY A 11 -1.88 3.32 8.85
CA GLY A 11 -0.57 3.93 9.13
C GLY A 11 0.31 3.03 10.01
N ALA A 12 0.90 3.62 11.05
CA ALA A 12 1.76 2.91 12.01
C ALA A 12 1.06 1.73 12.72
N ARG A 13 -0.28 1.75 12.82
CA ARG A 13 -1.05 0.63 13.43
C ARG A 13 -0.97 -0.66 12.60
N ALA A 14 -0.52 -0.59 11.35
CA ALA A 14 -0.27 -1.78 10.55
C ALA A 14 0.84 -2.68 11.14
N ALA A 15 1.66 -2.19 12.08
CA ALA A 15 2.56 -3.04 12.89
C ALA A 15 1.81 -4.14 13.64
N TYR A 16 0.57 -3.88 14.09
CA TYR A 16 -0.26 -4.90 14.73
C TYR A 16 -0.58 -6.06 13.79
N GLN A 17 -0.81 -5.78 12.49
CA GLN A 17 -1.05 -6.81 11.48
C GLN A 17 0.14 -7.76 11.35
N VAL A 18 1.37 -7.25 11.52
CA VAL A 18 2.59 -8.08 11.51
C VAL A 18 2.62 -9.01 12.71
N GLY A 19 2.21 -8.54 13.89
CA GLY A 19 2.05 -9.38 15.08
C GLY A 19 1.02 -10.50 14.88
N VAL A 20 -0.12 -10.19 14.24
CA VAL A 20 -1.13 -11.20 13.89
C VAL A 20 -0.55 -12.23 12.90
N LEU A 21 0.14 -11.78 11.86
CA LEU A 21 0.80 -12.67 10.90
C LEU A 21 1.88 -13.54 11.55
N LYS A 22 2.58 -13.03 12.57
CA LYS A 22 3.56 -13.78 13.36
C LYS A 22 2.88 -14.90 14.13
N ALA A 23 1.79 -14.60 14.84
CA ALA A 23 1.00 -15.62 15.53
C ALA A 23 0.48 -16.69 14.56
N VAL A 24 -0.04 -16.30 13.40
CA VAL A 24 -0.48 -17.26 12.36
C VAL A 24 0.68 -18.13 11.86
N ALA A 25 1.84 -17.53 11.59
CA ALA A 25 3.02 -18.27 11.17
C ALA A 25 3.52 -19.24 12.25
N GLU A 26 3.35 -18.88 13.53
CA GLU A 26 3.70 -19.70 14.70
C GLU A 26 2.76 -20.88 14.91
N LEU A 27 1.47 -20.74 14.57
CA LEU A 27 0.48 -21.80 14.63
C LEU A 27 0.60 -22.80 13.47
N LEU A 28 1.11 -22.36 12.33
CA LEU A 28 1.25 -23.20 11.13
C LEU A 28 2.54 -24.05 11.14
N PRO A 29 2.55 -25.19 10.44
CA PRO A 29 3.75 -26.00 10.25
C PRO A 29 4.93 -25.18 9.76
N ARG A 30 6.14 -25.49 10.24
CA ARG A 30 7.36 -24.69 9.97
C ARG A 30 7.66 -24.51 8.47
N ARG A 31 7.27 -25.48 7.64
CA ARG A 31 7.50 -25.49 6.18
C ARG A 31 6.28 -25.02 5.37
N THR A 32 5.38 -24.24 5.97
CA THR A 32 4.26 -23.64 5.26
C THR A 32 4.76 -22.49 4.37
N HIS A 33 4.47 -22.52 3.08
CA HIS A 33 4.80 -21.47 2.12
C HIS A 33 3.92 -20.23 2.33
N ASN A 34 2.84 -20.10 1.57
CA ASN A 34 1.84 -19.06 1.74
C ASN A 34 0.47 -19.73 1.85
N PRO A 35 -0.23 -19.64 2.99
CA PRO A 35 -1.57 -20.22 3.14
C PRO A 35 -2.68 -19.36 2.50
N PHE A 36 -2.32 -18.20 1.92
CA PHE A 36 -3.28 -17.22 1.40
C PHE A 36 -3.16 -17.07 -0.13
N PRO A 37 -3.95 -17.81 -0.92
CA PRO A 37 -4.00 -17.63 -2.37
C PRO A 37 -4.39 -16.23 -2.83
N ILE A 38 -5.15 -15.48 -2.02
CA ILE A 38 -5.54 -14.10 -2.34
C ILE A 38 -4.98 -13.18 -1.25
N VAL A 39 -4.23 -12.15 -1.66
CA VAL A 39 -3.61 -11.20 -0.71
C VAL A 39 -3.95 -9.77 -1.11
N CYS A 40 -4.74 -9.08 -0.31
CA CYS A 40 -5.22 -7.74 -0.60
C CYS A 40 -4.76 -6.76 0.47
N GLY A 41 -4.36 -5.56 0.06
CA GLY A 41 -4.02 -4.53 1.02
C GLY A 41 -4.38 -3.11 0.58
N THR A 42 -4.48 -2.23 1.57
CA THR A 42 -4.74 -0.80 1.42
C THR A 42 -3.75 -0.03 2.28
N SER A 43 -3.17 1.06 1.76
CA SER A 43 -2.19 1.88 2.50
C SER A 43 -1.04 1.06 3.10
N ALA A 44 -0.71 1.26 4.38
CA ALA A 44 0.28 0.45 5.10
C ALA A 44 -0.02 -1.06 5.09
N GLY A 45 -1.30 -1.45 4.96
CA GLY A 45 -1.70 -2.84 4.75
C GLY A 45 -1.27 -3.38 3.38
N ALA A 46 -1.24 -2.54 2.33
CA ALA A 46 -0.71 -2.92 1.01
C ALA A 46 0.80 -3.20 1.08
N ILE A 47 1.54 -2.43 1.88
CA ILE A 47 2.97 -2.67 2.12
C ILE A 47 3.17 -4.05 2.75
N ASN A 48 2.42 -4.37 3.81
CA ASN A 48 2.47 -5.69 4.45
C ASN A 48 2.06 -6.82 3.50
N ALA A 49 0.97 -6.61 2.75
CA ALA A 49 0.42 -7.57 1.79
C ALA A 49 1.46 -7.94 0.73
N LEU A 50 2.04 -6.93 0.07
CA LEU A 50 3.04 -7.15 -0.97
C LEU A 50 4.39 -7.60 -0.41
N ALA A 51 4.76 -7.25 0.82
CA ALA A 51 5.97 -7.78 1.46
C ALA A 51 5.86 -9.29 1.74
N VAL A 52 4.67 -9.79 2.10
CA VAL A 52 4.40 -11.23 2.29
C VAL A 52 4.25 -11.95 0.94
N ALA A 53 3.56 -11.35 -0.02
CA ALA A 53 3.34 -11.96 -1.34
C ALA A 53 4.61 -11.95 -2.21
N GLY A 54 5.38 -10.85 -2.19
CA GLY A 54 6.52 -10.60 -3.07
C GLY A 54 7.87 -11.08 -2.54
N ARG A 55 7.90 -12.17 -1.78
CA ARG A 55 9.14 -12.81 -1.29
C ARG A 55 9.07 -14.33 -1.42
N PRO A 56 10.18 -15.01 -1.72
CA PRO A 56 10.23 -16.47 -1.72
C PRO A 56 10.35 -17.00 -0.27
N GLY A 57 10.21 -18.32 -0.13
CA GLY A 57 10.42 -19.03 1.14
C GLY A 57 9.16 -19.19 1.99
N PHE A 58 9.34 -19.70 3.21
CA PHE A 58 8.26 -20.05 4.12
C PHE A 58 7.65 -18.83 4.81
N LEU A 59 6.36 -18.89 5.18
CA LEU A 59 5.63 -17.80 5.82
C LEU A 59 6.39 -17.22 7.02
N ARG A 60 6.94 -18.09 7.89
CA ARG A 60 7.73 -17.67 9.07
C ARG A 60 8.90 -16.77 8.71
N GLN A 61 9.62 -17.07 7.63
CA GLN A 61 10.76 -16.26 7.18
C GLN A 61 10.30 -14.93 6.60
N ARG A 62 9.22 -14.95 5.81
CA ARG A 62 8.61 -13.73 5.25
C ARG A 62 8.14 -12.78 6.36
N VAL A 63 7.45 -13.33 7.36
CA VAL A 63 6.93 -12.57 8.51
C VAL A 63 8.04 -12.09 9.43
N SER A 64 9.06 -12.91 9.73
CA SER A 64 10.21 -12.47 10.55
C SER A 64 10.98 -11.31 9.89
N LYS A 65 11.10 -11.33 8.56
CA LYS A 65 11.69 -10.21 7.82
C LYS A 65 10.82 -8.95 7.96
N LEU A 66 9.50 -9.09 7.81
CA LEU A 66 8.55 -8.00 7.99
C LEU A 66 8.60 -7.43 9.41
N GLU A 67 8.68 -8.28 10.44
CA GLU A 67 8.85 -7.90 11.84
C GLU A 67 10.13 -7.09 12.05
N ASN A 68 11.26 -7.53 11.52
CA ASN A 68 12.52 -6.79 11.64
C ASN A 68 12.44 -5.41 10.98
N ILE A 69 11.79 -5.31 9.82
CA ILE A 69 11.55 -4.01 9.18
C ILE A 69 10.73 -3.13 10.11
N TRP A 70 9.55 -3.58 10.55
CA TRP A 70 8.70 -2.77 11.41
C TRP A 70 9.33 -2.41 12.75
N GLY A 71 10.20 -3.27 13.30
CA GLY A 71 10.98 -2.99 14.51
C GLY A 71 12.14 -2.02 14.32
N THR A 72 12.57 -1.79 13.07
CA THR A 72 13.67 -0.85 12.73
C THR A 72 13.17 0.42 12.02
N LEU A 73 11.88 0.49 11.68
CA LEU A 73 11.26 1.67 11.06
C LEU A 73 11.30 2.87 12.01
N ARG A 74 11.93 3.94 11.55
CA ARG A 74 11.92 5.27 12.17
C ARG A 74 11.16 6.25 11.29
N ALA A 75 10.69 7.35 11.89
CA ALA A 75 9.98 8.40 11.16
C ALA A 75 10.78 8.92 9.95
N GLU A 76 12.10 9.05 10.11
CA GLU A 76 13.05 9.46 9.06
C GLU A 76 13.11 8.51 7.84
N ASN A 77 12.71 7.24 8.00
CA ASN A 77 12.62 6.29 6.89
C ASN A 77 11.32 6.46 6.08
N VAL A 78 10.36 7.22 6.61
CA VAL A 78 9.02 7.40 6.04
C VAL A 78 8.87 8.81 5.47
N TYR A 79 9.39 9.83 6.15
CA TYR A 79 9.41 11.23 5.68
C TYR A 79 10.64 11.98 6.24
N ARG A 80 11.11 13.04 5.55
CA ARG A 80 12.16 13.92 6.10
C ARG A 80 11.62 14.72 7.28
N THR A 81 12.35 14.70 8.40
CA THR A 81 11.94 15.22 9.71
C THR A 81 12.22 16.72 9.92
N ASP A 82 12.36 17.50 8.85
CA ASP A 82 12.64 18.94 8.93
C ASP A 82 11.40 19.73 9.38
N LEU A 83 11.24 19.83 10.70
CA LEU A 83 10.24 20.63 11.43
C LEU A 83 9.94 22.03 10.83
N PRO A 84 10.92 22.81 10.33
CA PRO A 84 10.62 24.09 9.68
C PRO A 84 9.87 23.96 8.35
N GLY A 85 10.13 22.88 7.58
CA GLY A 85 9.50 22.60 6.29
C GLY A 85 8.02 22.24 6.44
N VAL A 86 7.70 21.41 7.44
CA VAL A 86 6.31 21.01 7.77
C VAL A 86 5.49 22.22 8.23
N ILE A 87 6.04 23.09 9.08
CA ILE A 87 5.35 24.28 9.60
C ILE A 87 5.12 25.30 8.49
N ARG A 88 6.13 25.58 7.66
CA ARG A 88 6.04 26.50 6.52
C ARG A 88 5.01 26.05 5.48
N ASN A 89 4.94 24.74 5.23
CA ASN A 89 4.03 24.24 4.22
C ASN A 89 2.60 24.10 4.75
N THR A 90 2.42 23.79 6.03
CA THR A 90 1.11 23.85 6.71
C THR A 90 0.58 25.28 6.75
N SER A 91 1.44 26.26 7.03
CA SER A 91 1.05 27.67 7.00
C SER A 91 0.72 28.15 5.59
N CYS A 92 1.45 27.70 4.55
CA CYS A 92 1.10 27.96 3.14
C CYS A 92 -0.25 27.37 2.75
N LEU A 93 -0.56 26.15 3.19
CA LEU A 93 -1.86 25.51 2.94
C LEU A 93 -2.99 26.31 3.62
N ILE A 94 -2.81 26.68 4.89
CA ILE A 94 -3.75 27.54 5.63
C ILE A 94 -3.92 28.89 4.91
N TRP A 95 -2.83 29.51 4.47
CA TRP A 95 -2.87 30.79 3.74
C TRP A 95 -3.60 30.70 2.39
N SER A 96 -3.45 29.58 1.68
CA SER A 96 -4.15 29.30 0.42
C SER A 96 -5.66 29.08 0.60
N LEU A 97 -6.09 28.61 1.78
CA LEU A 97 -7.50 28.49 2.13
C LEU A 97 -8.14 29.86 2.45
N PHE A 98 -7.36 30.83 2.93
CA PHE A 98 -7.82 32.19 3.21
C PHE A 98 -7.72 33.13 2.00
N HIS A 99 -6.83 32.87 1.03
CA HIS A 99 -6.69 33.65 -0.20
C HIS A 99 -7.09 32.80 -1.41
N SER A 100 -8.38 32.84 -1.76
CA SER A 100 -9.05 32.06 -2.82
C SER A 100 -8.56 32.33 -4.26
N GLY A 101 -7.42 33.00 -4.46
CA GLY A 101 -6.88 33.39 -5.77
C GLY A 101 -5.52 32.81 -6.15
N TYR A 102 -4.83 32.07 -5.28
CA TYR A 102 -3.46 31.59 -5.58
C TYR A 102 -3.43 30.20 -6.24
N SER A 103 -3.37 30.24 -7.58
CA SER A 103 -2.65 29.33 -8.48
C SER A 103 -3.11 27.87 -8.64
N LYS A 104 -3.81 27.70 -9.76
CA LYS A 104 -4.33 26.48 -10.39
C LYS A 104 -3.30 25.41 -10.83
N HIS A 105 -1.99 25.50 -10.59
CA HIS A 105 -1.00 24.69 -11.35
C HIS A 105 0.21 24.15 -10.56
N ARG A 106 0.10 23.91 -9.25
CA ARG A 106 1.09 23.09 -8.54
C ARG A 106 0.38 22.22 -7.52
N ALA A 107 0.34 20.92 -7.78
CA ALA A 107 0.16 19.93 -6.73
C ALA A 107 1.22 20.23 -5.66
N LEU A 108 0.79 20.80 -4.53
CA LEU A 108 1.64 21.11 -3.39
C LEU A 108 2.14 19.78 -2.80
N ALA A 109 3.24 19.26 -3.37
CA ALA A 109 4.01 18.18 -2.78
C ALA A 109 4.66 18.72 -1.50
N LEU A 110 4.03 18.42 -0.37
CA LEU A 110 4.46 18.93 0.94
C LEU A 110 5.74 18.26 1.45
N LEU A 111 6.05 17.02 1.04
CA LEU A 111 7.22 16.24 1.49
C LEU A 111 7.78 15.36 0.37
N ASP A 112 9.10 15.23 0.34
CA ASP A 112 9.84 14.29 -0.52
C ASP A 112 9.58 12.84 -0.06
N ASN A 113 8.97 12.02 -0.91
CA ASN A 113 8.68 10.61 -0.63
C ASN A 113 9.79 9.65 -1.09
N SER A 114 10.97 10.17 -1.48
CA SER A 114 12.12 9.35 -1.85
C SER A 114 12.54 8.32 -0.78
N PRO A 115 12.52 8.60 0.55
CA PRO A 115 12.90 7.59 1.55
C PRO A 115 11.94 6.40 1.58
N LEU A 116 10.63 6.68 1.47
CA LEU A 116 9.59 5.66 1.40
C LEU A 116 9.75 4.81 0.12
N ARG A 117 10.04 5.43 -1.02
CA ARG A 117 10.31 4.71 -2.27
C ARG A 117 11.47 3.73 -2.13
N GLU A 118 12.58 4.15 -1.53
CA GLU A 118 13.75 3.29 -1.31
C GLU A 118 13.46 2.16 -0.33
N LEU A 119 12.73 2.44 0.74
CA LEU A 119 12.25 1.42 1.66
C LEU A 119 11.37 0.38 0.92
N LEU A 120 10.42 0.81 0.10
CA LEU A 120 9.53 -0.07 -0.65
C LEU A 120 10.28 -0.96 -1.67
N LYS A 121 11.32 -0.42 -2.33
CA LYS A 121 12.22 -1.21 -3.19
C LYS A 121 12.91 -2.36 -2.45
N GLN A 122 13.29 -2.12 -1.20
CA GLN A 122 13.92 -3.16 -0.37
C GLN A 122 12.89 -4.17 0.16
N LEU A 123 11.64 -3.73 0.36
CA LEU A 123 10.57 -4.53 0.93
C LEU A 123 9.97 -5.53 -0.05
N VAL A 124 9.67 -5.10 -1.27
CA VAL A 124 8.87 -5.86 -2.23
C VAL A 124 9.70 -6.14 -3.47
N ARG A 125 9.79 -7.43 -3.83
CA ARG A 125 10.43 -7.88 -5.05
C ARG A 125 9.36 -8.42 -6.00
N PHE A 126 8.85 -7.54 -6.87
CA PHE A 126 7.72 -7.80 -7.76
C PHE A 126 7.89 -9.04 -8.65
N ARG A 127 9.12 -9.36 -9.07
CA ARG A 127 9.43 -10.61 -9.78
C ARG A 127 8.91 -11.86 -9.06
N TYR A 128 8.95 -11.91 -7.73
CA TYR A 128 8.42 -13.08 -7.00
C TYR A 128 6.90 -13.14 -6.99
N ILE A 129 6.20 -12.02 -7.20
CA ILE A 129 4.75 -12.01 -7.39
C ILE A 129 4.41 -12.71 -8.70
N ASP A 130 5.11 -12.36 -9.79
CA ASP A 130 4.95 -13.02 -11.09
C ASP A 130 5.19 -14.53 -10.97
N GLU A 131 6.30 -14.92 -10.35
CA GLU A 131 6.66 -16.32 -10.17
C GLU A 131 5.68 -17.07 -9.25
N ALA A 132 5.17 -16.43 -8.18
CA ALA A 132 4.18 -17.03 -7.28
C ALA A 132 2.84 -17.26 -7.98
N ILE A 133 2.42 -16.33 -8.86
CA ILE A 133 1.21 -16.49 -9.67
C ILE A 133 1.39 -17.60 -10.71
N ALA A 134 2.55 -17.64 -11.38
CA ALA A 134 2.87 -18.69 -12.35
C ALA A 134 2.90 -20.08 -11.70
N ARG A 135 3.41 -20.20 -10.47
CA ARG A 135 3.44 -21.46 -9.69
C ARG A 135 2.11 -21.84 -9.04
N GLY A 136 1.09 -20.98 -9.10
CA GLY A 136 -0.19 -21.21 -8.42
C GLY A 136 -0.15 -21.07 -6.90
N GLU A 137 0.96 -20.58 -6.32
CA GLU A 137 1.04 -20.22 -4.89
C GLU A 137 0.19 -18.99 -4.56
N LEU A 138 -0.06 -18.15 -5.56
CA LEU A 138 -0.84 -16.93 -5.46
C LEU A 138 -1.85 -16.87 -6.61
N THR A 139 -3.12 -16.72 -6.30
CA THR A 139 -4.20 -16.49 -7.27
C THR A 139 -4.29 -15.02 -7.65
N ALA A 140 -4.22 -14.13 -6.65
CA ALA A 140 -4.25 -12.69 -6.85
C ALA A 140 -3.56 -11.93 -5.71
N VAL A 141 -2.92 -10.81 -6.04
CA VAL A 141 -2.49 -9.80 -5.08
C VAL A 141 -2.99 -8.42 -5.49
N SER A 142 -3.30 -7.57 -4.52
CA SER A 142 -3.79 -6.22 -4.81
C SER A 142 -3.29 -5.14 -3.86
N ALA A 143 -3.18 -3.93 -4.39
CA ALA A 143 -3.00 -2.69 -3.67
C ALA A 143 -4.13 -1.72 -4.03
N THR A 144 -4.82 -1.19 -3.02
CA THR A 144 -5.95 -0.27 -3.22
C THR A 144 -5.57 1.16 -2.90
N ALA A 145 -5.82 2.07 -3.83
CA ALA A 145 -5.67 3.50 -3.69
C ALA A 145 -7.01 4.22 -3.97
N MET A 146 -7.06 5.52 -3.71
CA MET A 146 -8.15 6.40 -4.11
C MET A 146 -7.70 7.26 -5.28
N ASP A 147 -8.50 7.29 -6.33
CA ASP A 147 -8.38 8.28 -7.40
C ASP A 147 -8.94 9.61 -6.88
N TYR A 148 -8.10 10.65 -6.86
CA TYR A 148 -8.47 11.97 -6.36
C TYR A 148 -9.32 12.78 -7.35
N GLY A 149 -9.24 12.49 -8.65
CA GLY A 149 -10.07 13.14 -9.66
C GLY A 149 -11.53 12.67 -9.59
N THR A 150 -11.73 11.35 -9.46
CA THR A 150 -13.07 10.75 -9.48
C THR A 150 -13.63 10.44 -8.09
N GLY A 151 -12.79 10.43 -7.05
CA GLY A 151 -13.15 9.99 -5.70
C GLY A 151 -13.44 8.49 -5.60
N ARG A 152 -13.15 7.71 -6.65
CA ARG A 152 -13.35 6.26 -6.68
C ARG A 152 -12.19 5.54 -5.99
N SER A 153 -12.49 4.38 -5.43
CA SER A 153 -11.47 3.47 -4.95
C SER A 153 -11.02 2.57 -6.10
N VAL A 154 -9.72 2.58 -6.37
CA VAL A 154 -9.10 1.81 -7.45
C VAL A 154 -8.20 0.76 -6.82
N THR A 155 -8.51 -0.50 -7.07
CA THR A 155 -7.75 -1.67 -6.67
C THR A 155 -6.92 -2.11 -7.86
N PHE A 156 -5.63 -1.81 -7.82
CA PHE A 156 -4.68 -2.38 -8.76
C PHE A 156 -4.38 -3.80 -8.31
N PHE A 157 -4.52 -4.77 -9.21
CA PHE A 157 -4.28 -6.16 -8.85
C PHE A 157 -3.57 -6.93 -9.97
N GLN A 158 -2.79 -7.90 -9.53
CA GLN A 158 -2.12 -8.86 -10.40
C GLN A 158 -2.65 -10.25 -10.09
N GLY A 159 -3.16 -10.94 -11.11
CA GLY A 159 -3.79 -12.25 -10.95
C GLY A 159 -4.42 -12.76 -12.25
N ARG A 160 -5.18 -13.84 -12.12
CA ARG A 160 -5.86 -14.50 -13.25
C ARG A 160 -7.28 -14.00 -13.52
N HIS A 161 -7.80 -13.12 -12.67
CA HIS A 161 -9.14 -12.54 -12.79
C HIS A 161 -9.18 -11.34 -13.73
N ASP A 162 -10.34 -11.11 -14.32
CA ASP A 162 -10.60 -9.93 -15.16
C ASP A 162 -10.83 -8.67 -14.32
N THR A 163 -10.57 -7.52 -14.94
CA THR A 163 -10.93 -6.20 -14.41
C THR A 163 -12.41 -6.17 -14.04
N TRP A 164 -12.74 -5.54 -12.91
CA TRP A 164 -14.11 -5.51 -12.39
C TRP A 164 -14.53 -4.10 -11.99
N GLU A 165 -15.82 -3.82 -12.04
CA GLU A 165 -16.39 -2.55 -11.63
C GLU A 165 -17.56 -2.77 -10.67
N ARG A 166 -17.58 -2.01 -9.57
CA ARG A 166 -18.69 -1.96 -8.60
C ARG A 166 -18.97 -0.51 -8.23
N SER A 167 -20.08 -0.26 -7.53
CA SER A 167 -20.41 1.11 -7.06
C SER A 167 -19.22 1.75 -6.33
N ARG A 168 -18.70 2.85 -6.90
CA ARG A 168 -17.53 3.63 -6.46
C ARG A 168 -16.21 2.83 -6.30
N ARG A 169 -16.12 1.61 -6.83
CA ARG A 169 -14.94 0.74 -6.75
C ARG A 169 -14.59 0.18 -8.12
N LEU A 170 -13.30 0.14 -8.44
CA LEU A 170 -12.79 -0.33 -9.72
C LEU A 170 -11.59 -1.24 -9.45
N GLY A 171 -11.58 -2.45 -9.99
CA GLY A 171 -10.45 -3.35 -9.96
C GLY A 171 -9.78 -3.34 -11.32
N ILE A 172 -8.55 -2.83 -11.41
CA ILE A 172 -7.75 -2.79 -12.64
C ILE A 172 -6.71 -3.89 -12.58
N ARG A 173 -6.75 -4.80 -13.56
CA ARG A 173 -5.71 -5.81 -13.73
C ARG A 173 -4.46 -5.18 -14.34
N CYS A 174 -3.36 -5.16 -13.62
CA CYS A 174 -2.08 -4.65 -14.10
C CYS A 174 -0.89 -5.36 -13.43
N GLY A 175 0.31 -5.17 -13.99
CA GLY A 175 1.55 -5.52 -13.30
C GLY A 175 1.78 -4.56 -12.14
N LEU A 176 1.85 -5.06 -10.91
CA LEU A 176 2.07 -4.20 -9.75
C LEU A 176 3.49 -3.65 -9.77
N THR A 177 3.62 -2.38 -9.37
CA THR A 177 4.90 -1.66 -9.31
C THR A 177 4.99 -0.89 -8.00
N ILE A 178 6.15 -0.28 -7.76
CA ILE A 178 6.38 0.58 -6.59
C ILE A 178 5.42 1.78 -6.61
N ASP A 179 5.08 2.30 -7.80
CA ASP A 179 4.18 3.45 -7.91
C ASP A 179 2.76 3.12 -7.45
N HIS A 180 2.27 1.90 -7.69
CA HIS A 180 1.01 1.42 -7.14
C HIS A 180 1.03 1.34 -5.60
N LEU A 181 2.16 0.94 -5.01
CA LEU A 181 2.33 0.96 -3.55
C LEU A 181 2.38 2.38 -3.00
N LEU A 182 3.14 3.27 -3.66
CA LEU A 182 3.25 4.67 -3.28
C LEU A 182 1.88 5.34 -3.34
N ALA A 183 1.15 5.16 -4.44
CA ALA A 183 -0.23 5.60 -4.61
C ALA A 183 -1.13 5.13 -3.47
N SER A 184 -1.08 3.84 -3.12
CA SER A 184 -1.86 3.27 -2.02
C SER A 184 -1.49 3.86 -0.65
N SER A 185 -0.21 4.17 -0.42
CA SER A 185 0.34 4.67 0.86
C SER A 185 0.44 6.19 0.98
N ALA A 186 0.06 6.95 -0.05
CA ALA A 186 0.22 8.40 -0.07
C ALA A 186 -0.85 9.09 0.78
N ILE A 187 -0.60 9.18 2.08
CA ILE A 187 -1.49 9.85 3.05
C ILE A 187 -1.74 11.29 2.58
N PRO A 188 -3.01 11.71 2.38
CA PRO A 188 -3.36 13.08 2.03
C PRO A 188 -2.67 14.07 2.97
N THR A 189 -2.19 15.20 2.44
CA THR A 189 -1.44 16.28 3.14
C THR A 189 -0.02 15.93 3.61
N ILE A 190 0.35 14.64 3.68
CA ILE A 190 1.69 14.19 4.08
C ILE A 190 2.51 13.80 2.86
N PHE A 191 1.95 13.06 1.90
CA PHE A 191 2.67 12.61 0.70
C PHE A 191 2.04 13.14 -0.59
N PRO A 192 2.86 13.38 -1.64
CA PRO A 192 2.33 13.76 -2.94
C PRO A 192 1.51 12.63 -3.53
N ALA A 193 0.42 12.98 -4.21
CA ALA A 193 -0.33 12.04 -5.02
C ALA A 193 0.60 11.42 -6.08
N THR A 194 0.47 10.12 -6.31
CA THR A 194 1.26 9.41 -7.32
C THR A 194 0.49 9.39 -8.63
N SER A 195 1.12 9.86 -9.71
CA SER A 195 0.54 9.80 -11.05
C SER A 195 0.71 8.41 -11.63
N ILE A 196 -0.39 7.79 -12.06
CA ILE A 196 -0.41 6.52 -12.80
C ILE A 196 -1.41 6.72 -13.95
N ASP A 197 -1.00 6.48 -15.20
CA ASP A 197 -1.85 6.56 -16.40
C ASP A 197 -2.80 7.79 -16.40
N ASP A 198 -2.21 8.98 -16.34
CA ASP A 198 -2.87 10.31 -16.34
C ASP A 198 -3.81 10.62 -15.14
N SER A 199 -3.88 9.74 -14.15
CA SER A 199 -4.68 9.93 -12.94
C SER A 199 -3.81 10.07 -11.70
N TYR A 200 -4.27 10.89 -10.75
CA TYR A 200 -3.59 11.10 -9.47
C TYR A 200 -4.22 10.25 -8.37
N TYR A 201 -3.40 9.41 -7.76
CA TYR A 201 -3.83 8.49 -6.72
C TYR A 201 -3.21 8.83 -5.36
N GLY A 202 -3.97 8.57 -4.30
CA GLY A 202 -3.45 8.61 -2.94
C GLY A 202 -4.18 7.68 -1.98
N ASP A 203 -3.85 7.79 -0.70
CA ASP A 203 -4.36 6.88 0.33
C ASP A 203 -5.86 7.12 0.57
N GLY A 204 -6.64 6.05 0.40
CA GLY A 204 -8.09 6.02 0.59
C GLY A 204 -8.55 5.64 2.01
N ALA A 205 -7.63 5.35 2.94
CA ALA A 205 -7.93 4.87 4.29
C ALA A 205 -8.80 5.83 5.11
N VAL A 206 -8.78 7.13 4.80
CA VAL A 206 -9.63 8.15 5.45
C VAL A 206 -11.12 7.92 5.16
N ARG A 207 -11.47 7.19 4.09
CA ARG A 207 -12.86 6.96 3.65
C ARG A 207 -13.27 5.48 3.57
N GLN A 208 -12.35 4.54 3.80
CA GLN A 208 -12.64 3.10 3.66
C GLN A 208 -12.23 2.28 4.89
N LEU A 209 -13.25 1.85 5.64
CA LEU A 209 -13.08 1.02 6.83
C LEU A 209 -13.07 -0.50 6.53
N LYS A 210 -13.40 -0.95 5.29
CA LYS A 210 -13.53 -2.40 4.96
C LYS A 210 -13.17 -2.74 3.49
N PRO A 211 -11.89 -3.03 3.15
CA PRO A 211 -11.47 -3.36 1.79
C PRO A 211 -11.73 -4.84 1.43
N LEU A 212 -12.99 -5.29 1.46
CA LEU A 212 -13.35 -6.70 1.21
C LEU A 212 -13.57 -7.04 -0.27
N SER A 213 -13.96 -6.05 -1.10
CA SER A 213 -14.23 -6.29 -2.52
C SER A 213 -13.07 -6.88 -3.33
N PRO A 214 -11.80 -6.51 -3.08
CA PRO A 214 -10.68 -7.15 -3.77
C PRO A 214 -10.56 -8.66 -3.52
N ALA A 215 -11.13 -9.16 -2.42
CA ALA A 215 -11.05 -10.56 -2.03
C ALA A 215 -12.27 -11.41 -2.46
N LEU A 216 -13.34 -10.77 -2.97
CA LEU A 216 -14.63 -11.38 -3.32
C LEU A 216 -14.90 -11.28 -4.82
#